data_AF-A0A4V2PPY0-F1
#
_entry.id   AF-A0A4V2PPY0-F1
#
_cell.length_a   1.000
_cell.length_b   1.000
_cell.length_c   1.000
_cell.angle_alpha   90.00
_cell.angle_beta   90.00
_cell.angle_gamma   90.00
#
_symmetry.space_group_name_H-M   'P 1'
#
loop_
_entity.id
_entity.type
_entity.pdbx_description
1 polymer ?
#
loop_
_entity_poly.entity_id
_entity_poly.type
_entity_poly.pdbx_seq_one_letter_code
_entity_poly.pdbx_strand_id
1 'polypeptide(L)'
;MKNISLRLIILPLLIVSCTTDTIDNIESIDSKISSKESEKSARLVQNMTPENLANIYDFAGKLHNDILDAYLSGNYQYNTIGQISQQIETIAAQNNDLMLLTSGTNLSPNLIVIQEIINNPQSKLDQTILNSTMTIAAKDNLSNFMNDILLWENDSYEEIYQYIISFESAVIANQAFNSEDKRIILTTSSIARYSTYYALERKDKDWDTSTGHRVAGVSGAIDDPCTAIKRSLVTGIMIYNQ
;
A
#
# COMPACT_ATOMS: atom_id res chain seq x y z
N MET A 1 -26.13 14.34 -73.13
CA MET A 1 -27.29 13.44 -73.33
C MET A 1 -28.01 13.27 -72.01
N LYS A 2 -29.21 13.87 -71.93
CA LYS A 2 -30.41 13.55 -71.13
C LYS A 2 -30.28 13.04 -69.68
N ASN A 3 -30.68 13.94 -68.77
CA ASN A 3 -31.23 13.68 -67.43
C ASN A 3 -32.46 12.76 -67.51
N ILE A 4 -32.58 11.79 -66.60
CA ILE A 4 -33.85 11.11 -66.32
C ILE A 4 -34.10 11.12 -64.82
N SER A 5 -35.04 12.00 -64.46
CA SER A 5 -35.80 12.05 -63.22
C SER A 5 -36.76 10.87 -63.17
N LEU A 6 -36.91 10.22 -62.01
CA LEU A 6 -38.10 9.43 -61.71
C LEU A 6 -38.66 9.85 -60.35
N ARG A 7 -39.81 10.54 -60.40
CA ARG A 7 -40.68 10.86 -59.26
C ARG A 7 -41.96 10.06 -59.41
N LEU A 8 -42.38 9.38 -58.32
CA LEU A 8 -43.72 8.89 -57.97
C LEU A 8 -43.62 8.68 -56.44
N ILE A 9 -44.23 9.39 -55.50
CA ILE A 9 -45.52 10.09 -55.30
C ILE A 9 -46.72 9.12 -55.13
N ILE A 10 -47.13 9.00 -53.84
CA ILE A 10 -48.47 8.69 -53.25
C ILE A 10 -48.80 7.18 -53.14
N LEU A 11 -49.13 6.63 -51.96
CA LEU A 11 -50.30 6.97 -51.13
C LEU A 11 -50.10 6.68 -49.62
N PRO A 12 -50.65 7.53 -48.72
CA PRO A 12 -50.53 7.40 -47.27
C PRO A 12 -51.67 6.57 -46.67
N LEU A 13 -51.39 5.91 -45.55
CA LEU A 13 -52.41 5.48 -44.59
C LEU A 13 -52.12 6.20 -43.26
N LEU A 14 -52.82 7.30 -43.06
CA LEU A 14 -53.00 7.97 -41.77
C LEU A 14 -54.37 7.58 -41.24
N ILE A 15 -54.41 7.02 -40.03
CA ILE A 15 -55.52 7.17 -39.09
C ILE A 15 -54.92 7.08 -37.67
N VAL A 16 -54.63 8.24 -37.05
CA VAL A 16 -55.45 8.96 -36.02
C VAL A 16 -55.21 8.37 -34.61
N SER A 17 -54.36 9.01 -33.81
CA SER A 17 -54.68 9.94 -32.68
C SER A 17 -54.90 9.17 -31.35
N CYS A 18 -54.28 9.50 -30.21
CA CYS A 18 -54.49 10.74 -29.46
C CYS A 18 -53.27 11.22 -28.65
N THR A 19 -53.25 12.55 -28.50
CA THR A 19 -52.38 13.47 -27.73
C THR A 19 -52.49 13.26 -26.19
N THR A 20 -51.54 13.71 -25.36
CA THR A 20 -51.45 15.12 -24.87
C THR A 20 -50.02 15.71 -24.77
N ASP A 21 -49.80 16.80 -25.54
CA ASP A 21 -49.26 18.16 -25.21
C ASP A 21 -48.18 18.30 -24.11
N THR A 22 -46.87 18.46 -24.42
CA THR A 22 -46.04 19.67 -24.76
C THR A 22 -45.86 20.73 -23.67
N ILE A 23 -44.59 21.05 -23.32
CA ILE A 23 -43.92 22.36 -23.53
C ILE A 23 -42.41 22.24 -23.26
N ASP A 24 -41.65 22.95 -24.10
CA ASP A 24 -40.20 23.05 -24.27
C ASP A 24 -39.37 23.43 -23.03
N ASN A 25 -38.12 22.93 -22.98
CA ASN A 25 -36.94 23.80 -23.09
C ASN A 25 -35.66 23.01 -23.36
N ILE A 26 -34.92 23.48 -24.36
CA ILE A 26 -33.54 23.11 -24.68
C ILE A 26 -32.64 23.76 -23.63
N GLU A 27 -31.95 22.94 -22.82
CA GLU A 27 -30.66 23.30 -22.26
C GLU A 27 -29.70 22.11 -22.38
N SER A 28 -28.52 22.43 -22.90
CA SER A 28 -27.36 21.57 -23.07
C SER A 28 -26.94 20.89 -21.76
N ILE A 29 -26.85 19.56 -21.75
CA ILE A 29 -26.11 18.82 -20.72
C ILE A 29 -24.96 18.09 -21.39
N ASP A 30 -23.82 18.77 -21.39
CA ASP A 30 -22.52 18.14 -21.30
C ASP A 30 -22.31 17.76 -19.82
N SER A 31 -22.22 16.48 -19.46
CA SER A 31 -21.52 16.03 -18.25
C SER A 31 -21.37 14.52 -18.12
N LYS A 32 -20.09 14.13 -18.02
CA LYS A 32 -19.54 13.10 -17.13
C LYS A 32 -20.13 11.69 -17.18
N ILE A 33 -19.56 10.89 -18.08
CA ILE A 33 -19.21 9.50 -17.77
C ILE A 33 -17.91 9.53 -16.96
N SER A 34 -17.99 9.43 -15.62
CA SER A 34 -16.90 8.99 -14.71
C SER A 34 -17.28 9.31 -13.26
N SER A 35 -17.45 8.27 -12.41
CA SER A 35 -17.16 8.27 -10.95
C SER A 35 -17.83 7.14 -10.14
N LYS A 36 -18.75 6.34 -10.70
CA LYS A 36 -19.53 5.39 -9.87
C LYS A 36 -18.72 4.22 -9.29
N GLU A 37 -17.63 3.79 -9.93
CA GLU A 37 -16.75 2.74 -9.37
C GLU A 37 -15.85 3.26 -8.24
N SER A 38 -15.34 4.50 -8.34
CA SER A 38 -14.45 5.05 -7.31
C SER A 38 -15.18 5.36 -6.01
N GLU A 39 -16.45 5.79 -6.07
CA GLU A 39 -17.25 6.06 -4.87
C GLU A 39 -17.68 4.79 -4.12
N LYS A 40 -17.88 3.68 -4.84
CA LYS A 40 -18.24 2.39 -4.22
C LYS A 40 -17.05 1.74 -3.53
N SER A 41 -15.87 1.78 -4.14
CA SER A 41 -14.62 1.32 -3.54
C SER A 41 -14.24 2.16 -2.32
N ALA A 42 -14.33 3.50 -2.42
CA ALA A 42 -14.07 4.40 -1.29
C ALA A 42 -15.03 4.20 -0.10
N ARG A 43 -16.29 3.80 -0.33
CA ARG A 43 -17.26 3.54 0.74
C ARG A 43 -17.11 2.16 1.40
N LEU A 44 -16.59 1.15 0.69
CA LEU A 44 -16.29 -0.17 1.27
C LEU A 44 -15.06 -0.11 2.19
N VAL A 45 -14.04 0.67 1.80
CA VAL A 45 -12.83 0.89 2.62
C VAL A 45 -13.13 1.60 3.95
N GLN A 46 -14.16 2.45 4.03
CA GLN A 46 -14.51 3.16 5.28
C GLN A 46 -14.90 2.26 6.46
N ASN A 47 -15.15 0.97 6.25
CA ASN A 47 -15.51 0.04 7.31
C ASN A 47 -14.44 -1.04 7.58
N MET A 48 -13.36 -1.08 6.80
CA MET A 48 -12.26 -2.03 7.04
C MET A 48 -11.11 -1.27 7.67
N THR A 49 -10.55 -1.85 8.73
CA THR A 49 -9.37 -1.32 9.40
C THR A 49 -8.22 -2.31 9.18
N PRO A 50 -6.95 -1.86 9.22
CA PRO A 50 -5.84 -2.71 8.87
C PRO A 50 -5.64 -3.84 9.88
N GLU A 51 -6.05 -3.72 11.14
CA GLU A 51 -5.70 -4.62 12.26
C GLU A 51 -5.84 -6.12 11.95
N ASN A 52 -4.89 -6.90 12.48
CA ASN A 52 -4.99 -8.36 12.58
C ASN A 52 -4.46 -8.84 13.94
N LEU A 53 -5.36 -8.97 14.91
CA LEU A 53 -4.99 -9.37 16.28
C LEU A 53 -4.41 -10.79 16.39
N ALA A 54 -4.55 -11.64 15.36
CA ALA A 54 -3.92 -12.95 15.33
C ALA A 54 -2.40 -12.86 15.08
N ASN A 55 -1.94 -11.80 14.40
CA ASN A 55 -0.53 -11.52 14.23
C ASN A 55 0.02 -10.86 15.51
N ILE A 56 0.87 -11.57 16.26
CA ILE A 56 1.49 -11.03 17.48
C ILE A 56 2.43 -9.84 17.23
N TYR A 57 2.80 -9.58 15.97
CA TYR A 57 3.60 -8.45 15.51
C TYR A 57 2.75 -7.39 14.77
N ASP A 58 1.42 -7.47 14.84
CA ASP A 58 0.48 -6.50 14.22
C ASP A 58 0.79 -5.05 14.62
N PHE A 59 1.18 -4.88 15.88
CA PHE A 59 1.48 -3.56 16.44
C PHE A 59 2.65 -2.84 15.74
N ALA A 60 3.54 -3.57 15.05
CA ALA A 60 4.63 -2.97 14.29
C ALA A 60 4.14 -2.10 13.11
N GLY A 61 3.16 -2.58 12.35
CA GLY A 61 2.55 -1.83 11.25
C GLY A 61 1.77 -0.62 11.74
N LYS A 62 1.06 -0.75 12.87
CA LYS A 62 0.38 0.39 13.50
C LYS A 62 1.39 1.50 13.86
N LEU A 63 2.45 1.15 14.58
CA LEU A 63 3.46 2.12 15.00
C LEU A 63 4.22 2.73 13.82
N HIS A 64 4.44 1.97 12.76
CA HIS A 64 4.99 2.50 11.52
C HIS A 64 4.17 3.69 11.02
N ASN A 65 2.84 3.53 10.89
CA ASN A 65 1.97 4.60 10.43
C ASN A 65 1.84 5.74 11.44
N ASP A 66 1.74 5.45 12.75
CA ASP A 66 1.68 6.49 13.78
C ASP A 66 2.91 7.42 13.74
N ILE A 67 4.11 6.85 13.52
CA ILE A 67 5.36 7.60 13.43
C ILE A 67 5.43 8.38 12.11
N LEU A 68 4.97 7.78 11.00
CA LEU A 68 4.86 8.47 9.72
C LEU A 68 3.95 9.69 9.81
N ASP A 69 2.79 9.53 10.44
CA ASP A 69 1.83 10.59 10.70
C ASP A 69 2.45 11.75 11.47
N ALA A 70 3.16 11.44 12.55
CA ALA A 70 3.86 12.41 13.35
C ALA A 70 4.96 13.12 12.55
N TYR A 71 5.71 12.41 11.70
CA TYR A 71 6.73 13.00 10.84
C TYR A 71 6.12 13.99 9.83
N LEU A 72 5.08 13.56 9.11
CA LEU A 72 4.43 14.38 8.09
C LEU A 72 3.75 15.62 8.71
N SER A 73 3.15 15.47 9.89
CA SER A 73 2.53 16.58 10.63
C SER A 73 3.55 17.66 11.04
N GLY A 74 4.82 17.29 11.18
CA GLY A 74 5.91 18.22 11.50
C GLY A 74 6.32 19.14 10.35
N ASN A 75 5.85 18.89 9.11
CA ASN A 75 6.13 19.69 7.91
C ASN A 75 7.63 19.97 7.67
N TYR A 76 8.49 19.01 8.00
CA TYR A 76 9.93 19.13 7.84
C TYR A 76 10.35 19.22 6.38
N GLN A 77 11.43 19.97 6.10
CA GLN A 77 12.02 20.12 4.77
C GLN A 77 13.36 19.36 4.70
N TYR A 78 13.39 18.13 5.21
CA TYR A 78 14.60 17.31 5.26
C TYR A 78 14.78 16.52 3.97
N ASN A 79 15.96 16.59 3.38
CA ASN A 79 16.26 15.99 2.07
C ASN A 79 17.53 15.12 2.09
N THR A 80 18.00 14.74 3.29
CA THR A 80 19.12 13.82 3.47
C THR A 80 18.70 12.65 4.35
N ILE A 81 19.23 11.46 4.07
CA ILE A 81 19.02 10.24 4.87
C ILE A 81 19.33 10.52 6.36
N GLY A 82 20.41 11.26 6.64
CA GLY A 82 20.81 11.58 8.01
C GLY A 82 19.80 12.46 8.76
N GLN A 83 19.28 13.52 8.14
CA GLN A 83 18.26 14.37 8.76
C GLN A 83 16.96 13.63 8.99
N ILE A 84 16.51 12.85 8.00
CA ILE A 84 15.28 12.05 8.11
C ILE A 84 15.45 11.01 9.21
N SER A 85 16.57 10.29 9.24
CA SER A 85 16.87 9.28 10.28
C SER A 85 16.85 9.90 11.68
N GLN A 86 17.53 11.03 11.87
CA GLN A 86 17.55 11.71 13.17
C GLN A 86 16.14 12.11 13.64
N GLN A 87 15.30 12.58 12.71
CA GLN A 87 13.94 12.97 13.04
C GLN A 87 13.05 11.77 13.38
N ILE A 88 13.15 10.69 12.60
CA ILE A 88 12.41 9.45 12.88
C ILE A 88 12.82 8.87 14.22
N GLU A 89 14.11 8.88 14.57
CA GLU A 89 14.57 8.46 15.90
C GLU A 89 14.02 9.35 17.01
N THR A 90 13.94 10.66 16.79
CA THR A 90 13.38 11.60 17.77
C THR A 90 11.90 11.31 18.04
N ILE A 91 11.11 11.11 16.99
CA ILE A 91 9.69 10.77 17.10
C ILE A 91 9.52 9.39 17.75
N ALA A 92 10.32 8.41 17.33
CA ALA A 92 10.31 7.06 17.89
C ALA A 92 10.65 7.07 19.40
N ALA A 93 11.63 7.85 19.83
CA ALA A 93 12.02 7.96 21.25
C ALA A 93 10.93 8.61 22.12
N GLN A 94 10.03 9.40 21.53
CA GLN A 94 8.90 10.02 22.24
C GLN A 94 7.67 9.10 22.28
N ASN A 95 7.65 8.05 21.46
CA ASN A 95 6.56 7.09 21.42
C ASN A 95 6.84 5.95 22.41
N ASN A 96 6.21 6.00 23.59
CA ASN A 96 6.42 5.01 24.65
C ASN A 96 6.01 3.59 24.23
N ASP A 97 5.10 3.46 23.26
CA ASP A 97 4.58 2.17 22.84
C ASP A 97 5.61 1.38 22.01
N LEU A 98 6.63 2.04 21.44
CA LEU A 98 7.76 1.36 20.79
C LEU A 98 8.52 0.43 21.74
N MET A 99 8.51 0.71 23.05
CA MET A 99 9.10 -0.18 24.06
C MET A 99 8.45 -1.56 24.09
N LEU A 100 7.20 -1.68 23.64
CA LEU A 100 6.47 -2.96 23.55
C LEU A 100 7.04 -3.87 22.45
N LEU A 101 7.76 -3.32 21.47
CA LEU A 101 8.37 -4.07 20.37
C LEU A 101 9.84 -4.42 20.61
N THR A 102 10.51 -3.71 21.51
CA THR A 102 11.93 -3.88 21.77
C THR A 102 12.19 -5.07 22.70
N SER A 103 12.91 -6.09 22.24
CA SER A 103 13.48 -7.15 23.10
C SER A 103 14.77 -6.69 23.80
N GLY A 104 14.94 -5.38 24.04
CA GLY A 104 16.16 -4.77 24.57
C GLY A 104 17.12 -4.17 23.54
N THR A 105 16.82 -4.27 22.23
CA THR A 105 17.59 -3.61 21.16
C THR A 105 16.77 -2.48 20.55
N ASN A 106 17.29 -1.26 20.62
CA ASN A 106 16.77 -0.11 19.89
C ASN A 106 17.89 0.40 18.99
N LEU A 107 18.16 -0.34 17.91
CA LEU A 107 19.29 -0.04 17.02
C LEU A 107 18.95 1.12 16.11
N SER A 108 19.83 2.11 16.04
CA SER A 108 19.75 3.17 15.04
C SER A 108 19.76 2.60 13.62
N PRO A 109 18.98 3.15 12.68
CA PRO A 109 19.02 2.72 11.29
C PRO A 109 20.42 2.85 10.71
N ASN A 110 20.92 1.80 10.08
CA ASN A 110 22.20 1.84 9.38
C ASN A 110 22.06 2.64 8.08
N LEU A 111 22.62 3.84 8.04
CA LEU A 111 22.48 4.77 6.91
C LEU A 111 23.13 4.23 5.62
N ILE A 112 24.17 3.40 5.73
CA ILE A 112 24.80 2.75 4.57
C ILE A 112 23.82 1.75 3.95
N VAL A 113 23.18 0.93 4.78
CA VAL A 113 22.18 -0.05 4.33
C VAL A 113 21.00 0.67 3.68
N ILE A 114 20.54 1.79 4.24
CA ILE A 114 19.47 2.60 3.63
C ILE A 114 19.89 3.11 2.25
N GLN A 115 21.10 3.66 2.11
CA GLN A 115 21.60 4.14 0.83
C GLN A 115 21.70 3.01 -0.22
N GLU A 116 22.13 1.81 0.19
CA GLU A 116 22.17 0.64 -0.68
C GLU A 116 20.77 0.21 -1.16
N ILE A 117 19.77 0.24 -0.27
CA ILE A 117 18.38 -0.06 -0.63
C ILE A 117 17.83 0.95 -1.63
N ILE A 118 18.07 2.25 -1.41
CA ILE A 118 17.64 3.31 -2.34
C ILE A 118 18.27 3.13 -3.72
N ASN A 119 19.56 2.77 -3.77
CA ASN A 119 20.28 2.64 -5.03
C ASN A 119 19.87 1.40 -5.84
N ASN A 120 19.54 0.28 -5.18
CA ASN A 120 19.19 -0.96 -5.87
C ASN A 120 18.28 -1.86 -4.99
N PRO A 121 16.97 -1.55 -4.89
CA PRO A 121 16.09 -2.18 -3.92
C PRO A 121 15.92 -3.68 -4.13
N GLN A 122 15.73 -4.14 -5.38
CA GLN A 122 15.56 -5.57 -5.66
C GLN A 122 16.83 -6.37 -5.36
N SER A 123 18.00 -5.91 -5.84
CA SER A 123 19.25 -6.60 -5.55
C SER A 123 19.53 -6.66 -4.05
N LYS A 124 19.14 -5.62 -3.31
CA LYS A 124 19.33 -5.59 -1.86
C LYS A 124 18.35 -6.53 -1.15
N LEU A 125 17.09 -6.60 -1.58
CA LEU A 125 16.11 -7.56 -1.09
C LEU A 125 16.63 -9.01 -1.20
N ASP A 126 17.07 -9.39 -2.41
CA ASP A 126 17.54 -10.74 -2.69
C ASP A 126 18.73 -11.11 -1.80
N GLN A 127 19.71 -10.20 -1.68
CA GLN A 127 20.88 -10.38 -0.80
C GLN A 127 20.49 -10.46 0.67
N THR A 128 19.56 -9.62 1.11
CA THR A 128 19.10 -9.56 2.50
C THR A 128 18.39 -10.85 2.90
N ILE A 129 17.50 -11.38 2.06
CA ILE A 129 16.82 -12.66 2.32
C ILE A 129 17.82 -13.82 2.23
N LEU A 130 18.69 -13.85 1.21
CA LEU A 130 19.67 -14.92 1.03
C LEU A 130 20.62 -15.03 2.25
N ASN A 131 21.11 -13.90 2.74
CA ASN A 131 22.09 -13.86 3.83
C ASN A 131 21.47 -13.91 5.23
N SER A 132 20.14 -13.94 5.37
CA SER A 132 19.49 -14.04 6.68
C SER A 132 19.71 -15.41 7.32
N THR A 133 19.51 -15.45 8.64
CA THR A 133 19.51 -16.66 9.49
C THR A 133 18.26 -17.52 9.32
N MET A 134 17.28 -17.08 8.53
CA MET A 134 16.01 -17.76 8.33
C MET A 134 16.19 -19.16 7.72
N THR A 135 15.21 -20.03 7.98
CA THR A 135 15.14 -21.33 7.30
C THR A 135 14.91 -21.16 5.80
N ILE A 136 15.34 -22.14 4.99
CA ILE A 136 15.16 -22.10 3.53
C ILE A 136 13.68 -21.92 3.17
N ALA A 137 12.79 -22.68 3.82
CA ALA A 137 11.36 -22.58 3.59
C ALA A 137 10.77 -21.20 3.96
N ALA A 138 11.30 -20.56 5.02
CA ALA A 138 10.86 -19.22 5.40
C ALA A 138 11.40 -18.14 4.45
N LYS A 139 12.62 -18.30 3.92
CA LYS A 139 13.17 -17.44 2.86
C LYS A 139 12.31 -17.48 1.61
N ASP A 140 11.98 -18.68 1.14
CA ASP A 140 11.10 -18.85 -0.03
C ASP A 140 9.72 -18.24 0.20
N ASN A 141 9.14 -18.44 1.40
CA ASN A 141 7.85 -17.86 1.76
C ASN A 141 7.87 -16.33 1.77
N LEU A 142 8.90 -15.72 2.36
CA LEU A 142 9.07 -14.27 2.40
C LEU A 142 9.32 -13.69 1.01
N SER A 143 10.19 -14.33 0.20
CA SER A 143 10.43 -13.91 -1.19
C SER A 143 9.16 -13.93 -2.03
N ASN A 144 8.34 -14.98 -1.90
CA ASN A 144 7.07 -15.06 -2.61
C ASN A 144 6.10 -13.96 -2.18
N PHE A 145 5.98 -13.70 -0.88
CA PHE A 145 5.17 -12.59 -0.38
C PHE A 145 5.63 -11.25 -0.96
N MET A 146 6.93 -10.98 -0.98
CA MET A 146 7.49 -9.75 -1.53
C MET A 146 7.29 -9.62 -3.05
N ASN A 147 7.25 -10.72 -3.78
CA ASN A 147 6.92 -10.73 -5.21
C ASN A 147 5.43 -10.47 -5.44
N ASP A 148 4.56 -11.10 -4.64
CA ASP A 148 3.10 -10.93 -4.76
C ASP A 148 2.67 -9.49 -4.47
N ILE A 149 3.34 -8.84 -3.51
CA ILE A 149 3.17 -7.41 -3.19
C ILE A 149 3.32 -6.49 -4.42
N LEU A 150 4.16 -6.86 -5.40
CA LEU A 150 4.37 -6.07 -6.63
C LEU A 150 3.19 -6.16 -7.60
N LEU A 151 2.28 -7.12 -7.40
CA LEU A 151 1.15 -7.37 -8.29
C LEU A 151 -0.13 -6.65 -7.85
N TRP A 152 -0.14 -6.06 -6.64
CA TRP A 152 -1.33 -5.47 -6.02
C TRP A 152 -1.81 -4.14 -6.63
N GLU A 153 -1.09 -3.56 -7.60
CA GLU A 153 -1.40 -2.21 -8.15
C GLU A 153 -2.85 -2.09 -8.66
N ASN A 154 -3.43 -3.19 -9.16
CA ASN A 154 -4.76 -3.24 -9.74
C ASN A 154 -5.81 -3.91 -8.84
N ASP A 155 -5.41 -4.44 -7.69
CA ASP A 155 -6.30 -5.18 -6.80
C ASP A 155 -7.05 -4.22 -5.87
N SER A 156 -8.25 -4.61 -5.44
CA SER A 156 -8.97 -3.86 -4.41
C SER A 156 -8.31 -4.04 -3.05
N TYR A 157 -8.47 -3.06 -2.16
CA TYR A 157 -7.97 -3.19 -0.79
C TYR A 157 -8.49 -4.44 -0.08
N GLU A 158 -9.76 -4.78 -0.29
CA GLU A 158 -10.37 -5.95 0.32
C GLU A 158 -9.67 -7.24 -0.12
N GLU A 159 -9.34 -7.37 -1.41
CA GLU A 159 -8.59 -8.51 -1.95
C GLU A 159 -7.18 -8.57 -1.35
N ILE A 160 -6.46 -7.45 -1.32
CA ILE A 160 -5.11 -7.36 -0.74
C ILE A 160 -5.14 -7.70 0.75
N TYR A 161 -6.07 -7.13 1.51
CA TYR A 161 -6.23 -7.39 2.93
C TYR A 161 -6.51 -8.88 3.19
N GLN A 162 -7.46 -9.49 2.49
CA GLN A 162 -7.77 -10.92 2.66
C GLN A 162 -6.59 -11.82 2.28
N TYR A 163 -5.82 -11.45 1.25
CA TYR A 163 -4.59 -12.13 0.91
C TYR A 163 -3.59 -12.07 2.08
N ILE A 164 -3.32 -10.87 2.63
CA ILE A 164 -2.35 -10.71 3.73
C ILE A 164 -2.82 -11.45 4.99
N ILE A 165 -4.11 -11.37 5.36
CA ILE A 165 -4.64 -12.08 6.53
C ILE A 165 -4.48 -13.60 6.37
N SER A 166 -4.74 -14.12 5.17
CA SER A 166 -4.58 -15.54 4.87
C SER A 166 -3.11 -15.96 4.93
N PHE A 167 -2.23 -15.13 4.38
CA PHE A 167 -0.78 -15.32 4.44
C PHE A 167 -0.27 -15.34 5.89
N GLU A 168 -0.62 -14.34 6.70
CA GLU A 168 -0.25 -14.25 8.11
C GLU A 168 -0.75 -15.47 8.90
N SER A 169 -1.99 -15.89 8.67
CA SER A 169 -2.57 -17.09 9.29
C SER A 169 -1.78 -18.36 8.94
N ALA A 170 -1.37 -18.50 7.67
CA ALA A 170 -0.57 -19.64 7.22
C ALA A 170 0.82 -19.65 7.90
N VAL A 171 1.46 -18.48 8.03
CA VAL A 171 2.76 -18.33 8.72
C VAL A 171 2.64 -18.69 10.20
N ILE A 172 1.60 -18.21 10.88
CA ILE A 172 1.34 -18.50 12.30
C ILE A 172 1.18 -20.02 12.52
N ALA A 173 0.38 -20.68 11.69
CA ALA A 173 0.09 -22.10 11.79
C ALA A 173 1.27 -23.01 11.38
N ASN A 174 2.25 -22.49 10.65
CA ASN A 174 3.36 -23.29 10.13
C ASN A 174 4.31 -23.75 11.26
N GLN A 175 4.45 -25.07 11.42
CA GLN A 175 5.30 -25.68 12.45
C GLN A 175 6.77 -25.83 12.00
N ALA A 176 7.06 -25.67 10.71
CA ALA A 176 8.43 -25.70 10.19
C ALA A 176 9.17 -24.37 10.43
N PHE A 177 8.43 -23.28 10.67
CA PHE A 177 8.99 -21.96 10.94
C PHE A 177 9.32 -21.81 12.42
N ASN A 178 10.55 -21.39 12.70
CA ASN A 178 10.98 -21.07 14.05
C ASN A 178 10.45 -19.67 14.48
N SER A 179 10.72 -19.27 15.72
CA SER A 179 10.27 -17.96 16.24
C SER A 179 10.87 -16.77 15.49
N GLU A 180 12.11 -16.88 15.02
CA GLU A 180 12.79 -15.84 14.25
C GLU A 180 12.19 -15.68 12.86
N ASP A 181 11.95 -16.80 12.15
CA ASP A 181 11.24 -16.83 10.87
C ASP A 181 9.89 -16.12 10.97
N LYS A 182 9.08 -16.52 11.97
CA LYS A 182 7.75 -15.93 12.20
C LYS A 182 7.85 -14.45 12.54
N ARG A 183 8.80 -14.05 13.39
CA ARG A 183 9.03 -12.64 13.73
C ARG A 183 9.29 -11.80 12.49
N ILE A 184 10.22 -12.23 11.64
CA ILE A 184 10.62 -11.47 10.46
C ILE A 184 9.44 -11.35 9.48
N ILE A 185 8.81 -12.48 9.15
CA ILE A 185 7.72 -12.52 8.16
C ILE A 185 6.52 -11.72 8.65
N LEU A 186 6.07 -11.95 9.88
CA LEU A 186 4.87 -11.32 10.42
C LEU A 186 5.05 -9.83 10.74
N THR A 187 6.27 -9.40 11.09
CA THR A 187 6.59 -7.96 11.19
C THR A 187 6.51 -7.31 9.81
N THR A 188 7.11 -7.96 8.79
CA THR A 188 7.10 -7.47 7.41
C THR A 188 5.68 -7.34 6.87
N SER A 189 4.86 -8.39 7.01
CA SER A 189 3.48 -8.39 6.51
C SER A 189 2.59 -7.39 7.24
N SER A 190 2.81 -7.20 8.54
CA SER A 190 2.12 -6.17 9.32
C SER A 190 2.41 -4.76 8.78
N ILE A 191 3.69 -4.42 8.58
CA ILE A 191 4.08 -3.14 8.00
C ILE A 191 3.49 -2.96 6.60
N ALA A 192 3.51 -4.01 5.75
CA ALA A 192 2.92 -3.97 4.42
C ALA A 192 1.41 -3.70 4.48
N ARG A 193 0.66 -4.46 5.30
CA ARG A 193 -0.80 -4.29 5.46
C ARG A 193 -1.19 -2.89 5.90
N TYR A 194 -0.50 -2.36 6.90
CA TYR A 194 -0.73 -1.01 7.38
C TYR A 194 -0.32 0.05 6.34
N SER A 195 0.77 -0.14 5.61
CA SER A 195 1.21 0.80 4.57
C SER A 195 0.24 0.86 3.39
N THR A 196 -0.27 -0.29 2.95
CA THR A 196 -1.30 -0.38 1.90
C THR A 196 -2.58 0.32 2.32
N TYR A 197 -3.03 0.09 3.57
CA TYR A 197 -4.19 0.81 4.12
C TYR A 197 -3.98 2.33 4.14
N TYR A 198 -2.80 2.77 4.58
CA TYR A 198 -2.45 4.18 4.70
C TYR A 198 -2.47 4.92 3.37
N ALA A 199 -1.93 4.32 2.31
CA ALA A 199 -1.94 4.89 0.96
C ALA A 199 -3.37 5.10 0.43
N LEU A 200 -4.29 4.19 0.76
CA LEU A 200 -5.70 4.31 0.39
C LEU A 200 -6.41 5.43 1.15
N GLU A 201 -6.23 5.50 2.47
CA GLU A 201 -6.85 6.54 3.30
C GLU A 201 -6.39 7.95 2.90
N ARG A 202 -5.08 8.11 2.67
CA ARG A 202 -4.51 9.41 2.27
C ARG A 202 -4.67 9.73 0.78
N LYS A 203 -5.10 8.77 -0.03
CA LYS A 203 -5.09 8.85 -1.51
C LYS A 203 -3.69 9.14 -2.06
N ASP A 204 -2.66 8.78 -1.30
CA ASP A 204 -1.26 8.94 -1.67
C ASP A 204 -0.77 7.61 -2.23
N LYS A 205 -0.82 7.50 -3.57
CA LYS A 205 -0.41 6.29 -4.29
C LYS A 205 1.10 6.09 -4.30
N ASP A 206 1.88 7.15 -4.09
CA ASP A 206 3.32 7.12 -4.26
C ASP A 206 4.00 6.52 -3.01
N TRP A 207 3.34 6.59 -1.85
CA TRP A 207 3.81 5.98 -0.61
C TRP A 207 3.92 4.44 -0.70
N ASP A 208 2.85 3.76 -1.10
CA ASP A 208 2.78 2.28 -1.10
C ASP A 208 3.43 1.66 -2.35
N THR A 209 3.61 2.41 -3.44
CA THR A 209 4.28 1.89 -4.65
C THR A 209 5.81 1.82 -4.53
N SER A 210 6.39 2.42 -3.49
CA SER A 210 7.85 2.43 -3.31
C SER A 210 8.40 1.07 -2.85
N THR A 211 8.96 0.30 -3.79
CA THR A 211 9.66 -0.96 -3.48
C THR A 211 10.72 -0.77 -2.38
N GLY A 212 11.39 0.38 -2.34
CA GLY A 212 12.45 0.67 -1.37
C GLY A 212 11.98 0.65 0.09
N HIS A 213 10.83 1.24 0.43
CA HIS A 213 10.35 1.24 1.81
C HIS A 213 10.01 -0.17 2.29
N ARG A 214 9.41 -0.99 1.42
CA ARG A 214 9.05 -2.40 1.69
C ARG A 214 10.30 -3.25 1.93
N VAL A 215 11.32 -3.11 1.06
CA VAL A 215 12.63 -3.77 1.21
C VAL A 215 13.33 -3.35 2.50
N ALA A 216 13.23 -2.07 2.85
CA ALA A 216 13.76 -1.55 4.10
C ALA A 216 13.06 -2.12 5.35
N GLY A 217 11.74 -2.34 5.27
CA GLY A 217 10.99 -3.08 6.28
C GLY A 217 11.51 -4.50 6.48
N VAL A 218 11.67 -5.28 5.40
CA VAL A 218 12.28 -6.63 5.44
C VAL A 218 13.67 -6.60 6.06
N SER A 219 14.51 -5.70 5.56
CA SER A 219 15.90 -5.56 5.99
C SER A 219 16.00 -5.24 7.48
N GLY A 220 15.13 -4.38 8.00
CA GLY A 220 15.11 -4.08 9.43
C GLY A 220 14.46 -5.18 10.27
N ALA A 221 13.47 -5.91 9.74
CA ALA A 221 12.80 -7.00 10.47
C ALA A 221 13.74 -8.18 10.79
N ILE A 222 14.77 -8.39 9.96
CA ILE A 222 15.87 -9.33 10.25
C ILE A 222 16.59 -8.95 11.55
N ASP A 223 16.80 -7.67 11.81
CA ASP A 223 17.39 -7.19 13.05
C ASP A 223 16.33 -7.28 14.18
N ASP A 224 15.30 -6.43 14.12
CA ASP A 224 14.16 -6.43 15.05
C ASP A 224 12.99 -5.56 14.52
N PRO A 225 11.78 -5.67 15.11
CA PRO A 225 10.62 -4.90 14.64
C PRO A 225 10.77 -3.38 14.73
N CYS A 226 11.51 -2.85 15.70
CA CYS A 226 11.75 -1.42 15.82
C CYS A 226 12.66 -0.91 14.69
N THR A 227 13.72 -1.66 14.37
CA THR A 227 14.57 -1.37 13.22
C THR A 227 13.82 -1.51 11.90
N ALA A 228 12.90 -2.47 11.76
CA ALA A 228 12.01 -2.59 10.60
C ALA A 228 11.22 -1.30 10.35
N ILE A 229 10.57 -0.78 11.40
CA ILE A 229 9.79 0.45 11.34
C ILE A 229 10.67 1.63 10.92
N LYS A 230 11.75 1.87 11.65
CA LYS A 230 12.60 3.06 11.41
C LYS A 230 13.26 3.01 10.04
N ARG A 231 13.79 1.84 9.62
CA ARG A 231 14.45 1.69 8.31
C ARG A 231 13.45 1.86 7.16
N SER A 232 12.25 1.27 7.28
CA SER A 232 11.15 1.45 6.33
C SER A 232 10.81 2.93 6.14
N LEU A 233 10.58 3.64 7.25
CA LEU A 233 10.19 5.05 7.23
C LEU A 233 11.26 5.95 6.63
N VAL A 234 12.52 5.81 7.07
CA VAL A 234 13.62 6.65 6.55
C VAL A 234 13.79 6.46 5.05
N THR A 235 13.69 5.21 4.58
CA THR A 235 13.82 4.89 3.16
C THR A 235 12.63 5.41 2.35
N GLY A 236 11.41 5.19 2.82
CA GLY A 236 10.19 5.66 2.16
C GLY A 236 10.13 7.18 2.03
N ILE A 237 10.41 7.90 3.12
CA ILE A 237 10.44 9.37 3.12
C ILE A 237 11.55 9.90 2.21
N MET A 238 12.74 9.30 2.22
CA MET A 238 13.83 9.74 1.35
C MET A 238 13.50 9.54 -0.14
N ILE A 239 12.78 8.47 -0.49
CA ILE A 239 12.33 8.23 -1.88
C ILE A 239 11.22 9.22 -2.25
N TYR A 240 10.27 9.47 -1.35
CA TYR A 240 9.18 10.42 -1.57
C TYR A 240 9.66 11.87 -1.73
N ASN A 241 10.74 12.25 -1.03
CA ASN A 241 11.28 13.62 -1.08
C ASN A 241 12.18 13.90 -2.32
N GLN A 242 12.38 12.93 -3.22
CA GLN A 242 13.18 13.08 -4.46
C GLN A 242 12.30 13.48 -5.64
#